data_AF-A0A9E7W763-F1
#
_entry.id   AF-A0A9E7W763-F1
#
_cell.length_a   1.000
_cell.length_b   1.000
_cell.length_c   1.000
_cell.angle_alpha   90.00
_cell.angle_beta   90.00
_cell.angle_gamma   90.00
#
_symmetry.space_group_name_H-M   'P 1'
#
loop_
_entity.id
_entity.type
_entity.pdbx_description
1 polymer ?
#
loop_
_entity_poly.entity_id
_entity_poly.type
_entity_poly.pdbx_seq_one_letter_code
_entity_poly.pdbx_strand_id
1 'polypeptide(L)'
;MSEFVFNHCPECNEEFAEQNQVYTGQTGGSSYGLVCRTPVKSLDDLKGKRMRVGAGNWSRWVESVGGVGITMSANEMNEALSQGVVDCIVLSAPEIHNFGLTEAVTDITMAVPGGIFTTAGTNVNADVWRSLTEDQRRAMLHAATVEAAQIPFVYHQREDEVLDGLRERGVGFHDADDELVEVTQTFIEQDMDTLATHYSEKYGVERSAEMLSDFRPILDKWVELVQEIDSVDSLADLYWEEVFSKVDVSSHGL
;
A
#
# COMPACT_ATOMS: atom_id res chain seq x y z
N MET A 1 5.20 7.02 5.38
CA MET A 1 6.17 5.91 5.61
C MET A 1 7.64 6.33 5.41
N SER A 2 8.01 7.14 4.39
CA SER A 2 9.43 7.49 4.14
C SER A 2 10.16 8.06 5.36
N GLU A 3 9.54 8.98 6.10
CA GLU A 3 10.10 9.55 7.35
C GLU A 3 10.43 8.47 8.37
N PHE A 4 9.54 7.49 8.56
CA PHE A 4 9.76 6.38 9.48
C PHE A 4 10.96 5.53 9.05
N VAL A 5 11.05 5.18 7.77
CA VAL A 5 12.17 4.35 7.28
C VAL A 5 13.50 5.09 7.37
N PHE A 6 13.56 6.37 7.01
CA PHE A 6 14.81 7.14 7.12
C PHE A 6 15.26 7.37 8.57
N ASN A 7 14.33 7.70 9.47
CA ASN A 7 14.69 8.29 10.77
C ASN A 7 14.42 7.37 11.98
N HIS A 8 13.59 6.35 11.84
CA HIS A 8 13.08 5.55 12.97
C HIS A 8 13.25 4.04 12.79
N CYS A 9 13.64 3.59 11.60
CA CYS A 9 13.80 2.16 11.28
C CYS A 9 15.21 1.85 10.74
N PRO A 10 16.24 1.80 11.60
CA PRO A 10 17.56 1.34 11.19
C PRO A 10 17.52 -0.09 10.60
N GLU A 11 16.70 -0.98 11.17
CA GLU A 11 16.55 -2.36 10.69
C GLU A 11 16.00 -2.45 9.27
N CYS A 12 15.10 -1.52 8.89
CA CYS A 12 14.61 -1.45 7.51
C CYS A 12 15.76 -1.12 6.54
N ASN A 13 16.64 -0.19 6.90
CA ASN A 13 17.79 0.17 6.05
C ASN A 13 18.83 -0.94 6.01
N GLU A 14 19.04 -1.66 7.13
CA GLU A 14 19.89 -2.85 7.18
C GLU A 14 19.35 -3.95 6.25
N GLU A 15 18.05 -4.23 6.27
CA GLU A 15 17.42 -5.21 5.37
C GLU A 15 17.61 -4.84 3.88
N PHE A 16 17.47 -3.56 3.52
CA PHE A 16 17.79 -3.12 2.16
C PHE A 16 19.27 -3.31 1.83
N ALA A 17 20.17 -2.97 2.75
CA ALA A 17 21.61 -3.11 2.55
C ALA A 17 22.04 -4.58 2.35
N GLU A 18 21.44 -5.52 3.08
CA GLU A 18 21.64 -6.97 2.90
C GLU A 18 21.26 -7.45 1.49
N GLN A 19 20.36 -6.74 0.81
CA GLN A 19 19.92 -7.01 -0.56
C GLN A 19 20.68 -6.21 -1.63
N ASN A 20 21.81 -5.57 -1.28
CA ASN A 20 22.58 -4.67 -2.15
C ASN A 20 21.74 -3.46 -2.66
N GLN A 21 20.86 -2.94 -1.80
CA GLN A 21 20.00 -1.79 -2.09
C GLN A 21 20.24 -0.66 -1.08
N VAL A 22 20.10 0.57 -1.56
CA VAL A 22 20.00 1.78 -0.74
C VAL A 22 18.59 2.29 -0.88
N TYR A 23 17.91 2.39 0.27
CA TYR A 23 16.58 2.95 0.35
C TYR A 23 16.62 4.45 0.03
N THR A 24 15.82 4.91 -0.92
CA THR A 24 15.81 6.31 -1.35
C THR A 24 14.43 6.94 -1.30
N GLY A 25 13.39 6.16 -1.00
CA GLY A 25 12.02 6.62 -0.95
C GLY A 25 11.04 5.48 -1.14
N GLN A 26 9.78 5.77 -0.85
CA GLN A 26 8.69 4.83 -1.09
C GLN A 26 7.47 5.58 -1.59
N THR A 27 6.60 4.83 -2.23
CA THR A 27 5.35 5.31 -2.78
C THR A 27 4.21 4.35 -2.42
N GLY A 28 2.98 4.80 -2.55
CA GLY A 28 1.78 4.01 -2.27
C GLY A 28 0.67 4.31 -3.25
N GLY A 29 -0.21 3.34 -3.44
CA GLY A 29 -1.45 3.52 -4.18
C GLY A 29 -2.57 4.11 -3.32
N SER A 30 -3.78 4.13 -3.87
CA SER A 30 -4.98 4.48 -3.12
C SER A 30 -5.54 3.29 -2.33
N SER A 31 -6.67 3.50 -1.65
CA SER A 31 -7.22 2.50 -0.73
C SER A 31 -7.71 1.25 -1.47
N TYR A 32 -7.54 0.09 -0.84
CA TYR A 32 -7.93 -1.20 -1.40
C TYR A 32 -9.39 -1.51 -1.08
N GLY A 33 -10.12 -2.03 -2.08
CA GLY A 33 -11.48 -2.54 -1.97
C GLY A 33 -11.60 -3.98 -2.42
N LEU A 34 -12.84 -4.44 -2.57
CA LEU A 34 -13.18 -5.74 -3.14
C LEU A 34 -13.57 -5.58 -4.61
N VAL A 35 -12.79 -6.20 -5.48
CA VAL A 35 -13.00 -6.21 -6.93
C VAL A 35 -13.42 -7.63 -7.34
N CYS A 36 -14.70 -7.83 -7.64
CA CYS A 36 -15.34 -9.14 -7.63
C CYS A 36 -16.10 -9.47 -8.92
N ARG A 37 -16.48 -10.75 -9.03
CA ARG A 37 -17.38 -11.31 -10.06
C ARG A 37 -18.83 -11.49 -9.62
N THR A 38 -19.12 -11.17 -8.37
CA THR A 38 -20.45 -11.25 -7.77
C THR A 38 -20.55 -10.18 -6.69
N PRO A 39 -21.75 -9.67 -6.39
CA PRO A 39 -21.94 -8.71 -5.29
C PRO A 39 -21.35 -9.20 -3.98
N VAL A 40 -20.75 -8.28 -3.22
CA VAL A 40 -20.33 -8.50 -1.83
C VAL A 40 -20.82 -7.32 -1.00
N LYS A 41 -21.75 -7.57 -0.09
CA LYS A 41 -22.34 -6.54 0.78
C LYS A 41 -22.21 -6.90 2.25
N SER A 42 -22.18 -8.18 2.56
CA SER A 42 -22.25 -8.72 3.92
C SER A 42 -21.17 -9.76 4.18
N LEU A 43 -21.01 -10.16 5.45
CA LEU A 43 -20.16 -11.29 5.84
C LEU A 43 -20.61 -12.61 5.19
N ASP A 44 -21.91 -12.81 5.00
CA ASP A 44 -22.45 -14.01 4.37
C ASP A 44 -21.98 -14.14 2.91
N ASP A 45 -21.83 -13.02 2.20
CA ASP A 45 -21.32 -13.02 0.84
C ASP A 45 -19.84 -13.45 0.79
N LEU A 46 -19.06 -13.19 1.84
CA LEU A 46 -17.63 -13.50 1.91
C LEU A 46 -17.32 -14.96 2.28
N LYS A 47 -18.25 -15.66 2.91
CA LYS A 47 -18.04 -17.04 3.39
C LYS A 47 -17.62 -17.98 2.26
N GLY A 48 -16.40 -18.50 2.37
CA GLY A 48 -15.81 -19.44 1.41
C GLY A 48 -15.40 -18.81 0.07
N LYS A 49 -15.53 -17.49 -0.12
CA LYS A 49 -15.02 -16.82 -1.32
C LYS A 49 -13.50 -16.92 -1.37
N ARG A 50 -12.96 -17.26 -2.53
CA ARG A 50 -11.52 -17.27 -2.80
C ARG A 50 -11.10 -15.87 -3.21
N MET A 51 -10.24 -15.23 -2.45
CA MET A 51 -9.88 -13.84 -2.64
C MET A 51 -8.40 -13.72 -2.90
N ARG A 52 -8.02 -13.14 -4.05
CA ARG A 52 -6.63 -12.81 -4.29
C ARG A 52 -6.20 -11.69 -3.35
N VAL A 53 -5.08 -11.88 -2.68
CA VAL A 53 -4.47 -10.90 -1.77
C VAL A 53 -3.00 -10.66 -2.12
N GLY A 54 -2.53 -9.42 -1.98
CA GLY A 54 -1.15 -9.02 -2.28
C GLY A 54 -0.23 -8.95 -1.07
N ALA A 55 -0.76 -9.00 0.16
CA ALA A 55 -0.02 -8.83 1.39
C ALA A 55 -0.66 -9.60 2.56
N GLY A 56 0.14 -9.93 3.57
CA GLY A 56 -0.27 -10.78 4.69
C GLY A 56 -1.37 -10.18 5.56
N ASN A 57 -1.45 -8.85 5.69
CA ASN A 57 -2.53 -8.17 6.41
C ASN A 57 -3.90 -8.44 5.76
N TRP A 58 -3.98 -8.38 4.42
CA TRP A 58 -5.22 -8.71 3.72
C TRP A 58 -5.52 -10.20 3.76
N SER A 59 -4.52 -11.09 3.75
CA SER A 59 -4.75 -12.53 3.97
C SER A 59 -5.44 -12.77 5.31
N ARG A 60 -4.94 -12.16 6.40
CA ARG A 60 -5.51 -12.29 7.74
C ARG A 60 -6.94 -11.73 7.82
N TRP A 61 -7.19 -10.57 7.18
CA TRP A 61 -8.55 -10.01 7.12
C TRP A 61 -9.51 -10.95 6.36
N VAL A 62 -9.09 -11.48 5.21
CA VAL A 62 -9.93 -12.41 4.42
C VAL A 62 -10.28 -13.64 5.25
N GLU A 63 -9.32 -14.20 5.98
CA GLU A 63 -9.55 -15.33 6.87
C GLU A 63 -10.50 -14.98 8.03
N SER A 64 -10.38 -13.77 8.62
CA SER A 64 -11.24 -13.34 9.73
C SER A 64 -12.71 -13.16 9.36
N VAL A 65 -12.99 -12.82 8.09
CA VAL A 65 -14.36 -12.69 7.56
C VAL A 65 -14.89 -13.99 6.93
N GLY A 66 -14.16 -15.11 7.09
CA GLY A 66 -14.58 -16.43 6.62
C GLY A 66 -14.34 -16.70 5.13
N GLY A 67 -13.56 -15.84 4.47
CA GLY A 67 -13.06 -16.07 3.11
C GLY A 67 -11.80 -16.94 3.08
N VAL A 68 -11.28 -17.16 1.88
CA VAL A 68 -10.05 -17.94 1.63
C VAL A 68 -9.06 -17.07 0.88
N GLY A 69 -8.00 -16.62 1.56
CA GLY A 69 -6.94 -15.81 0.95
C GLY A 69 -6.05 -16.64 0.02
N ILE A 70 -5.90 -16.20 -1.23
CA ILE A 70 -4.99 -16.80 -2.20
C ILE A 70 -3.91 -15.77 -2.57
N THR A 71 -2.67 -16.06 -2.20
CA THR A 71 -1.52 -15.22 -2.59
C THR A 71 -1.04 -15.59 -3.98
N MET A 72 -1.05 -14.63 -4.90
CA MET A 72 -0.53 -14.79 -6.27
C MET A 72 -0.04 -13.45 -6.81
N SER A 73 0.74 -13.51 -7.89
CA SER A 73 1.29 -12.31 -8.53
C SER A 73 0.19 -11.39 -9.05
N ALA A 74 0.45 -10.08 -9.03
CA ALA A 74 -0.46 -9.10 -9.64
C ALA A 74 -0.68 -9.39 -11.13
N ASN A 75 0.35 -9.90 -11.82
CA ASN A 75 0.29 -10.23 -13.24
C ASN A 75 -0.60 -11.44 -13.57
N GLU A 76 -0.97 -12.24 -12.58
CA GLU A 76 -1.82 -13.43 -12.74
C GLU A 76 -3.29 -13.14 -12.42
N MET A 77 -3.58 -11.96 -11.86
CA MET A 77 -4.91 -11.60 -11.35
C MET A 77 -6.00 -11.68 -12.41
N ASN A 78 -5.70 -11.20 -13.62
CA ASN A 78 -6.69 -11.15 -14.69
C ASN A 78 -7.11 -12.55 -15.13
N GLU A 79 -6.13 -13.43 -15.35
CA GLU A 79 -6.41 -14.82 -15.67
C GLU A 79 -7.17 -15.52 -14.54
N ALA A 80 -6.72 -15.32 -13.29
CA ALA A 80 -7.33 -15.93 -12.13
C ALA A 80 -8.79 -15.49 -11.91
N LEU A 81 -9.10 -14.20 -12.09
CA LEU A 81 -10.47 -13.68 -11.97
C LEU A 81 -11.32 -14.13 -13.16
N SER A 82 -10.84 -13.95 -14.39
CA SER A 82 -11.55 -14.31 -15.62
C SER A 82 -11.93 -15.79 -15.66
N GLN A 83 -11.02 -16.68 -15.24
CA GLN A 83 -11.25 -18.13 -15.21
C GLN A 83 -12.01 -18.60 -13.95
N GLY A 84 -12.18 -17.73 -12.96
CA GLY A 84 -12.89 -18.07 -11.72
C GLY A 84 -12.05 -18.96 -10.80
N VAL A 85 -10.73 -18.82 -10.85
CA VAL A 85 -9.81 -19.36 -9.84
C VAL A 85 -9.98 -18.60 -8.52
N VAL A 86 -10.24 -17.29 -8.62
CA VAL A 86 -10.66 -16.43 -7.51
C VAL A 86 -12.02 -15.80 -7.82
N ASP A 87 -12.76 -15.51 -6.76
CA ASP A 87 -14.09 -14.88 -6.83
C ASP A 87 -13.97 -13.35 -6.71
N CYS A 88 -12.93 -12.89 -5.99
CA CYS A 88 -12.61 -11.49 -5.79
C CYS A 88 -11.09 -11.26 -5.75
N ILE A 89 -10.70 -10.00 -5.92
CA ILE A 89 -9.36 -9.49 -5.73
C ILE A 89 -9.45 -8.35 -4.72
N VAL A 90 -8.59 -8.37 -3.70
CA VAL A 90 -8.38 -7.22 -2.82
C VAL A 90 -7.41 -6.27 -3.56
N LEU A 91 -7.94 -5.14 -4.05
CA LEU A 91 -7.23 -4.26 -4.99
C LEU A 91 -7.73 -2.81 -4.90
N SER A 92 -6.85 -1.83 -5.17
CA SER A 92 -7.24 -0.44 -5.38
C SER A 92 -7.81 -0.21 -6.78
N ALA A 93 -8.67 0.81 -6.94
CA ALA A 93 -9.39 1.03 -8.19
C ALA A 93 -8.49 1.31 -9.41
N PRO A 94 -7.43 2.15 -9.35
CA PRO A 94 -6.58 2.42 -10.51
C PRO A 94 -5.95 1.16 -11.11
N GLU A 95 -5.70 0.15 -10.28
CA GLU A 95 -5.08 -1.10 -10.68
C GLU A 95 -6.02 -2.00 -11.51
N ILE A 96 -7.34 -1.76 -11.45
CA ILE A 96 -8.29 -2.43 -12.36
C ILE A 96 -7.93 -2.13 -13.81
N HIS A 97 -7.57 -0.87 -14.11
CA HIS A 97 -7.11 -0.48 -15.43
C HIS A 97 -5.69 -1.01 -15.70
N ASN A 98 -4.74 -0.81 -14.77
CA ASN A 98 -3.32 -1.16 -14.99
C ASN A 98 -3.10 -2.66 -15.27
N PHE A 99 -3.88 -3.53 -14.64
CA PHE A 99 -3.83 -4.99 -14.84
C PHE A 99 -4.89 -5.52 -15.82
N GLY A 100 -5.61 -4.62 -16.52
CA GLY A 100 -6.56 -4.98 -17.58
C GLY A 100 -7.78 -5.77 -17.08
N LEU A 101 -8.19 -5.58 -15.83
CA LEU A 101 -9.25 -6.33 -15.16
C LEU A 101 -10.66 -5.88 -15.59
N THR A 102 -10.78 -4.79 -16.35
CA THR A 102 -12.05 -4.15 -16.74
C THR A 102 -13.10 -5.10 -17.33
N GLU A 103 -12.69 -6.13 -18.08
CA GLU A 103 -13.62 -7.10 -18.67
C GLU A 103 -14.01 -8.25 -17.72
N ALA A 104 -13.19 -8.49 -16.68
CA ALA A 104 -13.37 -9.60 -15.74
C ALA A 104 -14.17 -9.21 -14.49
N VAL A 105 -14.24 -7.91 -14.18
CA VAL A 105 -14.90 -7.35 -13.00
C VAL A 105 -16.35 -7.07 -13.30
N THR A 106 -17.24 -7.51 -12.41
CA THR A 106 -18.68 -7.24 -12.52
C THR A 106 -19.24 -6.51 -11.30
N ASP A 107 -18.55 -6.57 -10.16
CA ASP A 107 -19.03 -6.03 -8.90
C ASP A 107 -17.88 -5.45 -8.07
N ILE A 108 -18.08 -4.26 -7.50
CA ILE A 108 -17.09 -3.55 -6.70
C ILE A 108 -17.71 -3.12 -5.38
N THR A 109 -16.98 -3.37 -4.30
CA THR A 109 -17.29 -2.89 -2.95
C THR A 109 -16.05 -2.20 -2.40
N MET A 110 -16.00 -0.87 -2.49
CA MET A 110 -14.90 -0.09 -1.93
C MET A 110 -15.10 0.10 -0.42
N ALA A 111 -14.08 0.59 0.28
CA ALA A 111 -14.03 0.82 1.74
C ALA A 111 -13.77 -0.41 2.64
N VAL A 112 -13.85 -1.64 2.13
CA VAL A 112 -13.40 -2.85 2.85
C VAL A 112 -12.49 -3.71 1.94
N PRO A 113 -11.40 -4.31 2.46
CA PRO A 113 -10.84 -4.13 3.80
C PRO A 113 -10.21 -2.75 4.05
N GLY A 114 -10.04 -1.94 3.00
CA GLY A 114 -9.22 -0.73 3.09
C GLY A 114 -7.73 -1.04 3.17
N GLY A 115 -6.98 -0.08 3.70
CA GLY A 115 -5.52 -0.11 3.71
C GLY A 115 -4.91 0.28 2.37
N ILE A 116 -3.59 0.39 2.36
CA ILE A 116 -2.79 0.78 1.18
C ILE A 116 -1.65 -0.21 0.99
N PHE A 117 -1.24 -0.43 -0.26
CA PHE A 117 0.02 -1.08 -0.55
C PHE A 117 1.10 -0.02 -0.78
N THR A 118 2.24 -0.18 -0.12
CA THR A 118 3.40 0.69 -0.29
C THR A 118 4.59 -0.10 -0.83
N THR A 119 5.36 0.51 -1.71
CA THR A 119 6.55 -0.09 -2.33
C THR A 119 7.73 0.86 -2.21
N ALA A 120 8.91 0.32 -1.92
CA ALA A 120 10.18 1.03 -2.09
C ALA A 120 10.52 1.13 -3.59
N GLY A 121 9.91 2.09 -4.27
CA GLY A 121 9.89 2.19 -5.74
C GLY A 121 11.19 2.71 -6.36
N THR A 122 12.02 3.39 -5.59
CA THR A 122 13.15 4.19 -6.12
C THR A 122 14.53 3.72 -5.67
N ASN A 123 14.58 2.58 -4.96
CA ASN A 123 15.82 2.05 -4.39
C ASN A 123 16.93 1.92 -5.43
N VAL A 124 18.15 2.23 -5.01
CA VAL A 124 19.33 2.21 -5.88
C VAL A 124 20.25 1.07 -5.47
N ASN A 125 20.88 0.40 -6.44
CA ASN A 125 21.93 -0.57 -6.13
C ASN A 125 23.06 0.09 -5.30
N ALA A 126 23.56 -0.58 -4.26
CA ALA A 126 24.51 0.05 -3.33
C ALA A 126 25.85 0.39 -3.98
N ASP A 127 26.34 -0.42 -4.93
CA ASP A 127 27.58 -0.12 -5.65
C ASP A 127 27.42 1.11 -6.56
N VAL A 128 26.28 1.22 -7.24
CA VAL A 128 25.93 2.43 -8.00
C VAL A 128 25.87 3.64 -7.07
N TRP A 129 25.16 3.53 -5.94
CA TRP A 129 25.02 4.63 -4.98
C TRP A 129 26.36 5.14 -4.43
N ARG A 130 27.25 4.22 -4.04
CA ARG A 130 28.61 4.54 -3.57
C ARG A 130 29.48 5.20 -4.64
N SER A 131 29.25 4.86 -5.92
CA SER A 131 29.96 5.48 -7.04
C SER A 131 29.54 6.92 -7.34
N LEU A 132 28.36 7.35 -6.86
CA LEU A 132 27.85 8.70 -7.04
C LEU A 132 28.57 9.68 -6.09
N THR A 133 28.76 10.90 -6.58
CA THR A 133 29.10 12.07 -5.75
C THR A 133 27.94 12.46 -4.82
N GLU A 134 28.21 13.24 -3.77
CA GLU A 134 27.16 13.74 -2.87
C GLU A 134 26.08 14.54 -3.62
N ASP A 135 26.47 15.39 -4.58
CA ASP A 135 25.53 16.15 -5.41
C ASP A 135 24.63 15.23 -6.25
N GLN A 136 25.18 14.15 -6.80
CA GLN A 136 24.41 13.15 -7.55
C GLN A 136 23.47 12.35 -6.66
N ARG A 137 23.90 11.95 -5.46
CA ARG A 137 23.02 11.30 -4.46
C ARG A 137 21.88 12.21 -4.04
N ARG A 138 22.17 13.49 -3.80
CA ARG A 138 21.14 14.50 -3.49
C ARG A 138 20.15 14.66 -4.64
N ALA A 139 20.61 14.69 -5.89
CA ALA A 139 19.74 14.73 -7.06
C ALA A 139 18.85 13.48 -7.18
N MET A 140 19.39 12.29 -6.89
CA MET A 140 18.61 11.05 -6.85
C MET A 140 17.51 11.08 -5.77
N LEU A 141 17.80 11.58 -4.56
CA LEU A 141 16.78 11.75 -3.52
C LEU A 141 15.71 12.76 -3.91
N HIS A 142 16.09 13.85 -4.58
CA HIS A 142 15.13 14.82 -5.08
C HIS A 142 14.19 14.19 -6.12
N ALA A 143 14.73 13.41 -7.07
CA ALA A 143 13.92 12.67 -8.03
C ALA A 143 12.99 11.65 -7.33
N ALA A 144 13.49 10.94 -6.31
CA ALA A 144 12.68 10.02 -5.52
C ALA A 144 11.55 10.73 -4.75
N THR A 145 11.78 11.98 -4.32
CA THR A 145 10.75 12.82 -3.67
C THR A 145 9.62 13.16 -4.62
N VAL A 146 9.96 13.53 -5.86
CA VAL A 146 8.97 13.82 -6.91
C VAL A 146 8.12 12.59 -7.21
N GLU A 147 8.74 11.40 -7.35
CA GLU A 147 7.98 10.16 -7.56
C GLU A 147 7.09 9.80 -6.37
N ALA A 148 7.62 9.94 -5.15
CA ALA A 148 6.88 9.68 -3.92
C ALA A 148 5.63 10.56 -3.79
N ALA A 149 5.64 11.77 -4.33
CA ALA A 149 4.48 12.66 -4.40
C ALA A 149 3.57 12.34 -5.60
N GLN A 150 4.14 12.15 -6.78
CA GLN A 150 3.40 12.02 -8.03
C GLN A 150 2.49 10.79 -8.04
N ILE A 151 3.01 9.64 -7.63
CA ILE A 151 2.28 8.38 -7.72
C ILE A 151 1.02 8.38 -6.84
N PRO A 152 1.05 8.63 -5.51
CA PRO A 152 -0.17 8.61 -4.70
C PRO A 152 -1.18 9.68 -5.16
N PHE A 153 -0.70 10.87 -5.53
CA PHE A 153 -1.57 11.95 -6.01
C PHE A 153 -2.32 11.55 -7.29
N VAL A 154 -1.60 10.99 -8.27
CA VAL A 154 -2.20 10.52 -9.53
C VAL A 154 -3.09 9.30 -9.31
N TYR A 155 -2.74 8.41 -8.38
CA TYR A 155 -3.59 7.26 -8.03
C TYR A 155 -4.93 7.71 -7.44
N HIS A 156 -4.91 8.68 -6.52
CA HIS A 156 -6.14 9.26 -5.99
C HIS A 156 -6.96 9.96 -7.08
N GLN A 157 -6.33 10.71 -7.99
CA GLN A 157 -7.04 11.33 -9.10
C GLN A 157 -7.67 10.30 -10.06
N ARG A 158 -6.95 9.22 -10.38
CA ARG A 158 -7.40 8.17 -11.31
C ARG A 158 -8.43 7.23 -10.73
N GLU A 159 -8.54 7.14 -9.41
CA GLU A 159 -9.53 6.27 -8.76
C GLU A 159 -10.95 6.61 -9.22
N ASP A 160 -11.33 7.89 -9.17
CA ASP A 160 -12.64 8.35 -9.61
C ASP A 160 -12.88 8.07 -11.10
N GLU A 161 -11.88 8.37 -11.95
CA GLU A 161 -11.96 8.13 -13.39
C GLU A 161 -12.20 6.66 -13.72
N VAL A 162 -11.49 5.74 -13.05
CA VAL A 162 -11.62 4.30 -13.29
C VAL A 162 -12.98 3.79 -12.78
N LEU A 163 -13.41 4.22 -11.60
CA LEU A 163 -14.69 3.80 -11.04
C LEU A 163 -15.87 4.32 -11.89
N ASP A 164 -15.84 5.57 -12.33
CA ASP A 164 -16.86 6.13 -13.22
C ASP A 164 -16.93 5.40 -14.56
N GLY A 165 -15.78 5.13 -15.18
CA GLY A 165 -15.73 4.34 -16.41
C GLY A 165 -16.31 2.92 -16.25
N LEU A 166 -16.15 2.30 -15.08
CA LEU A 166 -16.75 0.99 -14.78
C LEU A 166 -18.26 1.09 -14.55
N ARG A 167 -18.75 2.17 -13.91
CA ARG A 167 -20.20 2.44 -13.75
C ARG A 167 -20.89 2.57 -15.11
N GLU A 168 -20.30 3.31 -16.04
CA GLU A 168 -20.84 3.49 -17.40
C GLU A 168 -20.92 2.15 -18.17
N ARG A 169 -20.04 1.21 -17.83
CA ARG A 169 -20.02 -0.16 -18.39
C ARG A 169 -20.99 -1.12 -17.69
N GLY A 170 -21.71 -0.66 -16.68
CA GLY A 170 -22.72 -1.45 -15.96
C GLY A 170 -22.16 -2.36 -14.88
N VAL A 171 -20.93 -2.14 -14.40
CA VAL A 171 -20.39 -2.82 -13.21
C VAL A 171 -21.24 -2.43 -12.00
N GLY A 172 -21.57 -3.42 -11.16
CA GLY A 172 -22.31 -3.21 -9.92
C GLY A 172 -21.43 -2.54 -8.86
N PHE A 173 -21.94 -1.49 -8.22
CA PHE A 173 -21.27 -0.83 -7.10
C PHE A 173 -22.10 -1.06 -5.84
N HIS A 174 -21.41 -1.42 -4.77
CA HIS A 174 -22.04 -1.82 -3.52
C HIS A 174 -21.35 -1.15 -2.34
N ASP A 175 -22.13 -0.93 -1.29
CA ASP A 175 -21.63 -0.58 0.03
C ASP A 175 -21.62 -1.83 0.90
N ALA A 176 -20.58 -1.95 1.73
CA ALA A 176 -20.56 -2.92 2.81
C ALA A 176 -21.63 -2.56 3.85
N ASP A 177 -22.31 -3.57 4.38
CA ASP A 177 -23.25 -3.37 5.49
C ASP A 177 -22.54 -3.02 6.79
N ASP A 178 -23.30 -2.51 7.75
CA ASP A 178 -22.78 -2.03 9.03
C ASP A 178 -22.00 -3.13 9.78
N GLU A 179 -22.43 -4.39 9.67
CA GLU A 179 -21.78 -5.53 10.31
C GLU A 179 -20.39 -5.80 9.71
N LEU A 180 -20.28 -5.82 8.38
CA LEU A 180 -19.00 -6.00 7.69
C LEU A 180 -18.05 -4.83 7.96
N VAL A 181 -18.56 -3.60 8.05
CA VAL A 181 -17.78 -2.42 8.43
C VAL A 181 -17.28 -2.55 9.87
N GLU A 182 -18.15 -2.88 10.83
CA GLU A 182 -17.79 -3.04 12.25
C GLU A 182 -16.76 -4.15 12.47
N VAL A 183 -16.93 -5.30 11.82
CA VAL A 183 -15.97 -6.41 11.89
C VAL A 183 -14.64 -6.01 11.27
N THR A 184 -14.64 -5.26 10.17
CA THR A 184 -13.40 -4.78 9.55
C THR A 184 -12.67 -3.79 10.46
N GLN A 185 -13.37 -2.85 11.08
CA GLN A 185 -12.76 -1.91 12.04
C GLN A 185 -12.20 -2.63 13.27
N THR A 186 -12.97 -3.55 13.83
CA THR A 186 -12.55 -4.39 14.97
C THR A 186 -11.31 -5.20 14.62
N PHE A 187 -11.27 -5.79 13.42
CA PHE A 187 -10.08 -6.50 12.93
C PHE A 187 -8.87 -5.56 12.84
N ILE A 188 -9.02 -4.37 12.26
CA ILE A 188 -7.91 -3.42 12.11
C ILE A 188 -7.32 -3.05 13.49
N GLU A 189 -8.17 -2.80 14.49
CA GLU A 189 -7.73 -2.51 15.85
C GLU A 189 -7.00 -3.68 16.50
N GLN A 190 -7.54 -4.90 16.40
CA GLN A 190 -6.97 -6.10 17.00
C GLN A 190 -5.73 -6.61 16.26
N ASP A 191 -5.64 -6.40 14.95
CA ASP A 191 -4.50 -6.82 14.15
C ASP A 191 -3.25 -6.03 14.53
N MET A 192 -3.37 -4.81 15.07
CA MET A 192 -2.20 -4.05 15.57
C MET A 192 -1.44 -4.77 16.68
N ASP A 193 -2.17 -5.37 17.64
CA ASP A 193 -1.56 -6.17 18.72
C ASP A 193 -0.98 -7.49 18.17
N THR A 194 -1.68 -8.07 17.19
CA THR A 194 -1.25 -9.30 16.53
C THR A 194 0.00 -9.07 15.70
N LEU A 195 0.14 -7.92 15.04
CA LEU A 195 1.27 -7.57 14.18
C LEU A 195 2.59 -7.61 14.95
N ALA A 196 2.67 -6.95 16.11
CA ALA A 196 3.91 -6.94 16.89
C ALA A 196 4.36 -8.36 17.25
N THR A 197 3.46 -9.14 17.84
CA THR A 197 3.75 -10.53 18.24
C THR A 197 4.10 -11.39 17.03
N HIS A 198 3.30 -11.32 15.97
CA HIS A 198 3.50 -12.12 14.76
C HIS A 198 4.83 -11.83 14.09
N TYR A 199 5.20 -10.56 13.94
CA TYR A 199 6.45 -10.17 13.27
C TYR A 199 7.67 -10.46 14.13
N SER A 200 7.57 -10.30 15.44
CA SER A 200 8.64 -10.72 16.36
C SER A 200 8.85 -12.23 16.31
N GLU A 201 7.80 -13.05 16.43
CA GLU A 201 7.93 -14.50 16.55
C GLU A 201 8.28 -15.18 15.22
N LYS A 202 7.69 -14.73 14.11
CA LYS A 202 7.83 -15.37 12.81
C LYS A 202 9.02 -14.86 12.00
N TYR A 203 9.32 -13.57 12.11
CA TYR A 203 10.31 -12.89 11.27
C TYR A 203 11.49 -12.34 12.07
N GLY A 204 11.47 -12.45 13.41
CA GLY A 204 12.57 -11.98 14.26
C GLY A 204 12.64 -10.46 14.39
N VAL A 205 11.56 -9.74 14.11
CA VAL A 205 11.52 -8.27 14.24
C VAL A 205 11.31 -7.89 15.70
N GLU A 206 12.41 -7.85 16.46
CA GLU A 206 12.40 -7.66 17.92
C GLU A 206 11.75 -6.33 18.35
N ARG A 207 11.98 -5.25 17.60
CA ARG A 207 11.44 -3.90 17.87
C ARG A 207 10.04 -3.65 17.32
N SER A 208 9.32 -4.68 16.87
CA SER A 208 8.01 -4.53 16.21
C SER A 208 6.96 -3.72 16.99
N ALA A 209 6.85 -3.89 18.31
CA ALA A 209 5.95 -3.08 19.15
C ALA A 209 6.39 -1.61 19.26
N GLU A 210 7.69 -1.37 19.36
CA GLU A 210 8.28 -0.02 19.39
C GLU A 210 8.08 0.69 18.05
N MET A 211 8.31 -0.02 16.94
CA MET A 211 8.09 0.47 15.58
C MET A 211 6.65 0.94 15.36
N LEU A 212 5.66 0.20 15.86
CA LEU A 212 4.26 0.61 15.81
C LEU A 212 4.00 1.88 16.62
N SER A 213 4.58 1.97 17.82
CA SER A 213 4.47 3.15 18.69
C SER A 213 5.14 4.38 18.06
N ASP A 214 6.28 4.21 17.40
CA ASP A 214 7.01 5.28 16.73
C ASP A 214 6.32 5.73 15.44
N PHE A 215 5.69 4.80 14.72
CA PHE A 215 5.01 5.11 13.48
C PHE A 215 3.73 5.93 13.67
N ARG A 216 2.98 5.70 14.75
CA ARG A 216 1.69 6.35 14.98
C ARG A 216 1.76 7.90 14.99
N PRO A 217 2.62 8.55 15.79
CA PRO A 217 2.71 10.01 15.78
C PRO A 217 3.21 10.57 14.45
N ILE A 218 4.02 9.82 13.69
CA ILE A 218 4.43 10.20 12.34
C ILE A 218 3.20 10.22 11.43
N LEU A 219 2.36 9.18 11.48
CA LEU A 219 1.12 9.14 10.71
C LEU A 219 0.20 10.32 11.06
N ASP A 220 -0.03 10.59 12.34
CA ASP A 220 -0.91 11.68 12.78
C ASP A 220 -0.39 13.05 12.28
N LYS A 221 0.92 13.30 12.38
CA LYS A 221 1.58 14.49 11.78
C LYS A 221 1.29 14.60 10.28
N TRP A 222 1.47 13.53 9.52
CA TRP A 222 1.27 13.55 8.07
C TRP A 222 -0.19 13.74 7.68
N VAL A 223 -1.15 13.20 8.45
CA VAL A 223 -2.59 13.44 8.23
C VAL A 223 -2.93 14.92 8.35
N GLU A 224 -2.27 15.66 9.24
CA GLU A 224 -2.46 17.12 9.37
C GLU A 224 -1.77 17.89 8.24
N LEU A 225 -0.53 17.52 7.89
CA LEU A 225 0.26 18.27 6.90
C LEU A 225 -0.29 18.21 5.47
N VAL A 226 -0.94 17.10 5.10
CA VAL A 226 -1.38 16.90 3.70
C VAL A 226 -2.78 17.43 3.40
N GLN A 227 -3.49 18.03 4.38
CA GLN A 227 -4.90 18.42 4.20
C GLN A 227 -5.12 19.49 3.13
N GLU A 228 -4.16 20.40 2.96
CA GLU A 228 -4.27 21.55 2.06
C GLU A 228 -3.45 21.37 0.77
N ILE A 229 -3.03 20.14 0.47
CA ILE A 229 -2.26 19.82 -0.74
C ILE A 229 -3.19 19.71 -1.94
N ASP A 230 -2.97 20.53 -2.95
CA ASP A 230 -3.80 20.61 -4.17
C ASP A 230 -3.06 20.24 -5.45
N SER A 231 -1.74 19.98 -5.38
CA SER A 231 -0.92 19.63 -6.53
C SER A 231 0.21 18.67 -6.18
N VAL A 232 0.71 17.97 -7.21
CA VAL A 232 1.91 17.12 -7.10
C VAL A 232 3.12 17.95 -6.65
N ASP A 233 3.28 19.16 -7.17
CA ASP A 233 4.42 20.02 -6.86
C ASP A 233 4.39 20.45 -5.38
N SER A 234 3.24 20.89 -4.86
CA SER A 234 3.12 21.23 -3.43
C SER A 234 3.36 20.04 -2.51
N LEU A 235 2.98 18.83 -2.94
CA LEU A 235 3.25 17.61 -2.17
C LEU A 235 4.73 17.24 -2.19
N ALA A 236 5.38 17.37 -3.35
CA ALA A 236 6.81 17.11 -3.50
C ALA A 236 7.65 18.10 -2.68
N ASP A 237 7.29 19.38 -2.68
CA ASP A 237 7.93 20.41 -1.86
C ASP A 237 7.79 20.08 -0.37
N LEU A 238 6.57 19.74 0.08
CA LEU A 238 6.34 19.32 1.47
C LEU A 238 7.18 18.09 1.85
N TYR A 239 7.22 17.06 1.00
CA TYR A 239 8.03 15.87 1.25
C TYR A 239 9.53 16.20 1.30
N TRP A 240 10.01 17.08 0.42
CA TRP A 240 11.39 17.52 0.41
C TRP A 240 11.76 18.25 1.69
N GLU A 241 10.97 19.24 2.07
CA GLU A 241 11.18 20.06 3.28
C GLU A 241 11.12 19.23 4.55
N GLU A 242 10.15 18.33 4.66
CA GLU A 242 9.93 17.57 5.89
C GLU A 242 10.87 16.38 6.05
N VAL A 243 11.30 15.73 4.96
CA VAL A 243 11.99 14.44 5.02
C VAL A 243 13.26 14.42 4.19
N PHE A 244 13.15 14.48 2.87
CA PHE A 244 14.23 14.06 1.98
C PHE A 244 15.42 15.01 1.99
N SER A 245 15.20 16.31 2.18
CA SER A 245 16.27 17.31 2.28
C SER A 245 17.17 17.13 3.52
N LYS A 246 16.64 16.46 4.56
CA LYS A 246 17.29 16.21 5.85
C LYS A 246 18.13 14.93 5.86
N VAL A 247 18.05 14.10 4.81
CA VAL A 247 18.87 12.89 4.68
C VAL A 247 20.33 13.27 4.40
N ASP A 248 21.24 12.80 5.25
CA ASP A 248 22.67 13.02 5.07
C ASP A 248 23.25 12.08 4.00
N VAL A 249 23.33 12.57 2.76
CA VAL A 249 23.86 11.83 1.61
C VAL A 249 25.36 11.50 1.72
N SER A 250 26.09 12.08 2.67
CA SER A 250 27.50 11.77 2.91
C SER A 250 27.69 10.48 3.74
N SER A 251 26.62 9.98 4.37
CA SER A 251 26.64 8.77 5.21
C SER A 251 25.55 7.75 4.86
N HIS A 252 24.40 8.19 4.35
CA HIS A 252 23.29 7.31 4.00
C HIS A 252 23.66 6.31 2.90
N GLY A 253 23.49 5.01 3.18
CA GLY A 253 23.73 3.93 2.22
C GLY A 253 25.20 3.65 1.86
N LEU A 254 26.17 4.08 2.68
CA LEU A 254 27.61 3.86 2.47
C LEU A 254 28.16 2.69 3.27
#